data_AF-A0A931UE68-F1
#
_entry.id   AF-A0A931UE68-F1
#
_cell.length_a   1.000
_cell.length_b   1.000
_cell.length_c   1.000
_cell.angle_alpha   90.00
_cell.angle_beta   90.00
_cell.angle_gamma   90.00
#
_symmetry.space_group_name_H-M   'P 1'
#
loop_
_entity.id
_entity.type
_entity.pdbx_description
1 polymer ?
#
loop_
_entity_poly.entity_id
_entity_poly.type
_entity_poly.pdbx_seq_one_letter_code
_entity_poly.pdbx_strand_id
1 'polypeptide(L)'
;MRKKLSLPGALLLAATLASPLPLSAEEPNEIAGMAVGLTAGNMWFVPIKAISVVMGLTGGAVSFVLSGGNADLTQQIWRDTTEGPYLITPEVARKAVGERPELEQK
;
A
#
# COMPACT_ATOMS: atom_id res chain seq x y z
N MET A 1 -1.39 28.50 9.33
CA MET A 1 -2.70 27.80 9.23
C MET A 1 -2.51 26.34 9.66
N ARG A 2 -3.06 25.92 10.80
CA ARG A 2 -3.06 24.48 11.19
C ARG A 2 -4.12 23.76 10.36
N LYS A 3 -3.73 22.96 9.38
CA LYS A 3 -4.66 22.11 8.63
C LYS A 3 -5.27 21.10 9.61
N LYS A 4 -6.54 21.30 9.98
CA LYS A 4 -7.27 20.35 10.81
C LYS A 4 -7.50 19.09 9.96
N LEU A 5 -6.96 17.96 10.41
CA LEU A 5 -7.23 16.67 9.79
C LEU A 5 -8.75 16.45 9.79
N SER A 6 -9.34 16.19 8.62
CA SER A 6 -10.77 16.00 8.51
C SER A 6 -11.15 14.68 9.21
N LEU A 7 -12.19 14.73 10.05
CA LEU A 7 -12.72 13.56 10.77
C LEU A 7 -12.93 12.32 9.87
N PRO A 8 -13.50 12.43 8.64
CA PRO A 8 -13.63 11.26 7.76
C PRO A 8 -12.28 10.73 7.25
N GLY A 9 -11.30 11.60 6.98
CA GLY A 9 -9.96 11.17 6.56
C GLY A 9 -9.22 10.43 7.66
N ALA A 10 -9.38 10.88 8.91
CA ALA A 10 -8.83 10.19 10.08
C ALA A 10 -9.47 8.81 10.29
N LEU A 11 -10.80 8.71 10.10
CA LEU A 11 -11.54 7.45 10.23
C LEU A 11 -11.16 6.42 9.17
N LEU A 12 -11.02 6.84 7.91
CA LEU A 12 -10.57 5.96 6.82
C LEU A 12 -9.15 5.45 7.07
N LEU A 13 -8.24 6.33 7.49
CA LEU A 13 -6.86 5.95 7.81
C LEU A 13 -6.82 4.99 9.00
N ALA A 14 -7.59 5.26 10.05
CA ALA A 14 -7.70 4.39 11.22
C ALA A 14 -8.29 3.02 10.88
N ALA A 15 -9.33 2.96 10.02
CA ALA A 15 -9.92 1.71 9.58
C ALA A 15 -8.94 0.87 8.74
N THR A 16 -8.12 1.49 7.89
CA THR A 16 -7.07 0.77 7.15
C THR A 16 -5.96 0.26 8.06
N LEU A 17 -5.54 1.06 9.05
CA LEU A 17 -4.50 0.68 10.01
C LEU A 17 -4.97 -0.38 11.01
N ALA A 18 -6.26 -0.38 11.36
CA ALA A 18 -6.85 -1.31 12.32
C ALA A 18 -7.50 -2.54 11.65
N SER A 19 -7.42 -2.67 10.32
CA SER A 19 -7.99 -3.82 9.62
C SER A 19 -7.23 -5.10 10.03
N PRO A 20 -7.90 -6.11 10.60
CA PRO A 20 -7.24 -7.35 10.97
C PRO A 20 -6.85 -8.10 9.69
N LEU A 21 -5.55 -8.18 9.43
CA LEU A 21 -5.02 -9.03 8.36
C LEU A 21 -5.06 -10.49 8.85
N PRO A 22 -5.61 -11.44 8.06
CA PRO A 22 -5.54 -12.85 8.42
C PRO A 22 -4.07 -13.28 8.42
N LEU A 23 -3.55 -13.66 9.59
CA LEU A 23 -2.21 -14.20 9.75
C LEU A 23 -2.31 -15.72 9.93
N SER A 24 -1.69 -16.49 9.04
CA SER A 24 -1.57 -17.94 9.16
C SER A 24 -0.09 -18.31 9.17
N ALA A 25 0.43 -18.75 10.31
CA ALA A 25 1.80 -19.25 10.47
C ALA A 25 1.80 -20.51 11.36
N GLU A 26 2.82 -21.36 11.18
CA GLU A 26 2.92 -22.66 11.88
C GLU A 26 3.35 -22.49 13.35
N GLU A 27 4.09 -21.41 13.68
CA GLU A 27 4.59 -21.14 15.02
C GLU A 27 4.11 -19.80 15.61
N PRO A 28 3.75 -19.73 16.92
CA PRO A 28 3.30 -18.49 17.56
C PRO A 28 4.31 -17.32 17.48
N ASN A 29 5.61 -17.62 17.53
CA ASN A 29 6.66 -16.62 17.38
C ASN A 29 6.71 -16.03 15.96
N GLU A 30 6.43 -16.85 14.95
CA GLU A 30 6.37 -16.40 13.55
C GLU A 30 5.15 -15.50 13.32
N ILE A 31 4.00 -15.86 13.90
CA ILE A 31 2.79 -15.02 13.89
C ILE A 31 3.08 -13.66 14.52
N ALA A 32 3.72 -13.63 15.70
CA ALA A 32 4.07 -12.39 16.38
C ALA A 32 5.07 -11.54 15.57
N GLY A 33 6.10 -12.17 14.98
CA GLY A 33 7.08 -11.51 14.12
C GLY A 33 6.44 -10.90 12.87
N MET A 34 5.56 -11.64 12.20
CA MET A 34 4.80 -11.13 11.06
C MET A 34 3.85 -10.01 11.47
N ALA A 35 3.12 -10.13 12.57
CA ALA A 35 2.20 -9.09 13.03
C ALA A 35 2.93 -7.76 13.27
N VAL A 36 4.08 -7.80 13.96
CA VAL A 36 4.90 -6.61 14.22
C VAL A 36 5.49 -6.06 12.93
N GLY A 37 6.06 -6.93 12.08
CA GLY A 37 6.67 -6.53 10.81
C GLY A 37 5.68 -5.88 9.85
N LEU A 38 4.49 -6.45 9.71
CA LEU A 38 3.43 -5.91 8.85
C LEU A 38 2.85 -4.61 9.41
N THR A 39 2.69 -4.50 10.73
CA THR A 39 2.22 -3.25 11.37
C THR A 39 3.23 -2.12 11.17
N ALA A 40 4.50 -2.39 11.49
CA ALA A 40 5.58 -1.41 11.30
C ALA A 40 5.75 -1.04 9.82
N GLY A 41 5.69 -2.02 8.91
CA GLY A 41 5.77 -1.77 7.47
C GLY A 41 4.61 -0.91 6.97
N ASN A 42 3.38 -1.26 7.32
CA ASN A 42 2.19 -0.53 6.87
C ASN A 42 2.08 0.88 7.45
N MET A 43 2.62 1.13 8.64
CA MET A 43 2.63 2.48 9.24
C MET A 43 3.36 3.50 8.35
N TRP A 44 4.32 3.09 7.51
CA TRP A 44 4.99 3.96 6.53
C TRP A 44 4.49 3.73 5.11
N PHE A 45 4.27 2.47 4.73
CA PHE A 45 3.88 2.11 3.37
C PHE A 45 2.54 2.76 2.96
N VAL A 46 1.53 2.73 3.84
CA VAL A 46 0.20 3.26 3.52
C VAL A 46 0.24 4.78 3.26
N PRO A 47 0.83 5.62 4.14
CA PRO A 47 0.99 7.04 3.86
C PRO A 47 1.77 7.32 2.57
N ILE A 48 2.85 6.58 2.32
CA ILE A 48 3.69 6.77 1.11
C ILE A 48 2.89 6.42 -0.15
N LYS A 49 2.17 5.30 -0.14
CA LYS A 49 1.31 4.88 -1.26
C LYS A 49 0.20 5.91 -1.51
N ALA A 50 -0.43 6.44 -0.46
CA ALA A 50 -1.42 7.49 -0.60
C ALA A 50 -0.84 8.77 -1.25
N ILE A 51 0.35 9.20 -0.85
CA ILE A 51 1.04 10.34 -1.47
C ILE A 51 1.34 10.04 -2.95
N SER A 52 1.85 8.85 -3.26
CA SER A 52 2.15 8.42 -4.64
C SER A 52 0.91 8.46 -5.53
N VAL A 53 -0.23 7.96 -5.05
CA VAL A 53 -1.50 8.01 -5.79
C VAL A 53 -1.94 9.45 -6.05
N VAL A 54 -1.88 10.33 -5.05
CA VAL A 54 -2.27 11.74 -5.23
C VAL A 54 -1.36 12.45 -6.23
N MET A 55 -0.04 12.22 -6.13
CA MET A 55 0.95 12.75 -7.07
C MET A 55 0.73 12.21 -8.48
N GLY A 56 0.40 10.93 -8.62
CA GLY A 56 0.10 10.31 -9.90
C GLY A 56 -1.18 10.84 -10.54
N LEU A 57 -2.26 10.95 -9.77
CA LEU A 57 -3.52 11.50 -10.25
C LEU A 57 -3.36 12.94 -10.74
N THR A 58 -2.72 13.79 -9.93
CA THR A 58 -2.46 15.19 -10.28
C THR A 58 -1.46 15.31 -11.43
N GLY A 59 -0.37 14.55 -11.42
CA GLY A 59 0.64 14.52 -12.47
C GLY A 59 0.07 14.03 -13.81
N GLY A 60 -0.80 13.01 -13.80
CA GLY A 60 -1.51 12.54 -14.98
C GLY A 60 -2.45 13.61 -15.56
N ALA A 61 -3.21 14.31 -14.71
CA ALA A 61 -4.07 15.40 -15.16
C ALA A 61 -3.28 16.57 -15.77
N VAL A 62 -2.15 16.95 -15.15
CA VAL A 62 -1.24 17.95 -15.70
C VAL A 62 -0.65 17.48 -17.04
N SER A 63 -0.26 16.21 -17.11
CA SER A 63 0.26 15.59 -18.34
C SER A 63 -0.75 15.63 -19.47
N PHE A 64 -2.04 15.36 -19.21
CA PHE A 64 -3.11 15.47 -20.20
C PHE A 64 -3.16 16.87 -20.83
N VAL A 65 -3.13 17.92 -20.00
CA VAL A 65 -3.19 19.31 -20.47
C VAL A 65 -1.95 19.67 -21.28
N LEU A 66 -0.76 19.34 -20.78
CA LEU A 66 0.50 19.71 -21.43
C LEU A 66 0.80 18.93 -22.72
N SER A 67 0.25 17.73 -22.84
CA SER A 67 0.40 16.88 -24.03
C SER A 67 -0.65 17.14 -25.11
N GLY A 68 -1.54 18.12 -24.92
CA GLY A 68 -2.62 18.41 -25.86
C GLY A 68 -3.76 17.38 -25.85
N GLY A 69 -3.96 16.71 -24.72
CA GLY A 69 -5.05 15.73 -24.53
C GLY A 69 -4.64 14.27 -24.76
N ASN A 70 -3.38 13.91 -24.54
CA ASN A 70 -2.94 12.52 -24.68
C ASN A 70 -3.51 11.65 -23.55
N ALA A 71 -4.60 10.96 -23.85
CA ALA A 71 -5.30 10.08 -22.91
C ALA A 71 -4.47 8.83 -22.55
N ASP A 72 -3.70 8.28 -23.49
CA ASP A 72 -2.90 7.07 -23.28
C ASP A 72 -1.79 7.32 -22.25
N LEU A 73 -1.06 8.43 -22.40
CA LEU A 73 -0.03 8.86 -21.45
C LEU A 73 -0.62 9.10 -20.06
N THR A 74 -1.78 9.77 -20.01
CA THR A 74 -2.47 10.06 -18.75
C THR A 74 -2.92 8.79 -18.05
N GLN A 75 -3.52 7.86 -18.79
CA GLN A 75 -3.94 6.55 -18.29
C GLN A 75 -2.75 5.72 -17.82
N GLN A 76 -1.62 5.76 -18.52
CA GLN A 76 -0.40 5.09 -18.09
C GLN A 76 0.07 5.61 -16.73
N ILE A 77 0.15 6.93 -16.54
CA ILE A 77 0.56 7.52 -15.26
C ILE A 77 -0.40 7.13 -14.13
N TRP A 78 -1.71 7.18 -14.38
CA TRP A 78 -2.70 6.77 -13.38
C TRP A 78 -2.58 5.28 -13.07
N ARG A 79 -2.42 4.43 -14.07
CA ARG A 79 -2.23 3.00 -13.88
C ARG A 79 -1.00 2.72 -13.02
N ASP A 80 0.15 3.28 -13.39
CA ASP A 80 1.43 3.03 -12.69
C ASP A 80 1.40 3.48 -11.21
N THR A 81 0.59 4.48 -10.87
CA THR A 81 0.53 5.02 -9.50
C THR A 81 -0.59 4.43 -8.65
N THR A 82 -1.72 4.05 -9.26
CA THR A 82 -2.87 3.45 -8.59
C THR A 82 -2.80 1.93 -8.49
N GLU A 83 -2.15 1.26 -9.42
CA GLU A 83 -2.06 -0.20 -9.37
C GLU A 83 -1.08 -0.69 -8.28
N GLY A 84 -1.20 -1.98 -7.94
CA GLY A 84 -0.38 -2.65 -6.94
C GLY A 84 -1.00 -2.68 -5.54
N PRO A 85 -0.30 -3.29 -4.57
CA PRO A 85 -0.80 -3.45 -3.22
C PRO A 85 -0.90 -2.11 -2.49
N TYR A 86 -1.99 -1.93 -1.76
CA TYR A 86 -2.21 -0.77 -0.88
C TYR A 86 -1.86 -1.04 0.58
N LEU A 87 -1.72 -2.33 0.94
CA LEU A 87 -1.25 -2.81 2.22
C LEU A 87 -0.19 -3.88 1.98
N ILE A 88 0.82 -3.91 2.82
CA ILE A 88 1.72 -5.05 2.94
C ILE A 88 0.94 -6.14 3.68
N THR A 89 0.56 -7.19 2.96
CA THR A 89 -0.07 -8.39 3.52
C THR A 89 0.98 -9.49 3.70
N PRO A 90 0.68 -10.57 4.46
CA PRO A 90 1.60 -11.69 4.62
C PRO A 90 2.05 -12.29 3.27
N GLU A 91 1.16 -12.40 2.30
CA GLU A 91 1.44 -12.95 0.97
C GLU A 91 2.44 -12.07 0.22
N VAL A 92 2.24 -10.75 0.26
CA VAL A 92 3.17 -9.77 -0.35
C VAL A 92 4.53 -9.82 0.34
N ALA A 93 4.56 -9.89 1.67
CA ALA A 93 5.81 -9.96 2.43
C ALA A 93 6.59 -11.25 2.15
N ARG A 94 5.92 -12.41 2.09
CA ARG A 94 6.54 -13.70 1.74
C ARG A 94 7.11 -13.68 0.33
N LYS A 95 6.32 -13.20 -0.63
CA LYS A 95 6.77 -13.08 -2.02
C LYS A 95 7.98 -12.14 -2.16
N ALA A 96 8.07 -11.10 -1.34
CA ALA A 96 9.19 -10.15 -1.36
C ALA A 96 10.50 -10.72 -0.78
N VAL A 97 10.42 -11.58 0.25
CA VAL A 97 11.59 -12.28 0.82
C VAL A 97 12.05 -13.43 -0.08
N GLY A 98 11.16 -13.92 -0.95
CA GLY A 98 11.35 -15.10 -1.77
C GLY A 98 10.67 -16.31 -1.12
N GLU A 99 9.94 -17.09 -1.93
CA GLU A 99 9.37 -18.36 -1.48
C GLU A 99 10.53 -19.27 -1.05
N ARG A 100 10.53 -19.69 0.21
CA ARG A 100 11.52 -20.63 0.77
C ARG A 100 10.85 -22.00 0.88
N PRO A 101 10.83 -22.82 -0.19
CA PRO A 101 10.16 -24.11 -0.18
C PRO A 101 10.73 -25.07 0.87
N GLU A 102 11.96 -24.84 1.34
CA GLU A 102 12.54 -25.52 2.49
C GLU A 102 11.80 -25.32 3.83
N LEU A 103 10.92 -24.32 3.93
CA LEU A 103 10.06 -24.11 5.10
C LEU A 103 8.64 -24.69 4.91
N GLU A 104 8.27 -25.05 3.68
CA GLU A 104 6.97 -25.66 3.34
C GLU A 104 7.04 -27.19 3.31
N GLN A 105 8.24 -27.77 3.17
CA GLN A 105 8.44 -29.21 3.20
C GLN A 105 8.75 -29.68 4.62
N LYS A 106 7.83 -30.48 5.17
CA LYS A 106 8.10 -31.45 6.23
C LYS A 106 8.33 -32.83 5.60
#